data_AF-A0A929UTJ5-F1
#
_entry.id   AF-A0A929UTJ5-F1
#
_cell.length_a   1.000
_cell.length_b   1.000
_cell.length_c   1.000
_cell.angle_alpha   90.00
_cell.angle_beta   90.00
_cell.angle_gamma   90.00
#
_symmetry.space_group_name_H-M   'P 1'
#
loop_
_entity.id
_entity.type
_entity.pdbx_description
1 polymer ?
#
loop_
_entity_poly.entity_id
_entity_poly.type
_entity_poly.pdbx_seq_one_letter_code
_entity_poly.pdbx_strand_id
1 'polypeptide(L)' 'DGYVACVAGDALNASRGNGVFLPVKTIEKPEMYKD' A
#
# COMPACT_ATOMS: atom_id res chain seq x y z
N ASP A 1 6.15 7.81 6.45
CA ASP A 1 4.88 7.28 5.95
C ASP A 1 4.80 5.77 6.19
N GLY A 2 4.59 5.38 7.46
CA GLY A 2 4.58 3.96 7.84
C GLY A 2 3.37 3.20 7.29
N TYR A 3 2.22 3.88 7.18
CA TYR A 3 1.00 3.31 6.61
C TYR A 3 1.20 2.90 5.14
N VAL A 4 1.70 3.80 4.29
CA VAL A 4 1.91 3.49 2.87
C VAL A 4 2.92 2.37 2.68
N ALA A 5 3.98 2.34 3.50
CA ALA A 5 4.98 1.26 3.46
C ALA A 5 4.35 -0.11 3.76
N CYS A 6 3.48 -0.20 4.77
CA CYS A 6 2.78 -1.44 5.09
C CYS A 6 1.82 -1.87 3.98
N VAL A 7 0.99 -0.96 3.47
CA VAL A 7 0.03 -1.24 2.39
C VAL A 7 0.74 -1.73 1.12
N ALA A 8 1.88 -1.13 0.79
CA ALA A 8 2.71 -1.57 -0.33
C ALA A 8 3.29 -2.97 -0.09
N GLY A 9 3.81 -3.24 1.11
CA GLY A 9 4.32 -4.56 1.50
C GLY A 9 3.26 -5.66 1.40
N ASP A 10 2.03 -5.38 1.85
CA ASP A 10 0.91 -6.31 1.77
C ASP A 10 0.51 -6.61 0.32
N ALA A 11 0.43 -5.58 -0.53
CA ALA A 11 0.15 -5.76 -1.95
C ALA A 11 1.23 -6.60 -2.65
N LEU A 12 2.51 -6.38 -2.32
CA LEU A 12 3.62 -7.19 -2.84
C LEU A 12 3.53 -8.64 -2.38
N ASN A 13 3.21 -8.87 -1.10
CA ASN A 13 3.00 -10.22 -0.56
C ASN A 13 1.84 -10.92 -1.27
N ALA A 14 0.72 -10.24 -1.49
CA ALA A 14 -0.44 -10.78 -2.20
C ALA A 14 -0.17 -11.02 -3.70
N SER A 15 0.77 -10.28 -4.31
CA SER A 15 1.14 -10.47 -5.71
C SER A 15 1.94 -11.76 -5.97
N ARG A 16 2.49 -12.38 -4.92
CA ARG A 16 3.26 -13.63 -5.06
C ARG A 16 2.40 -14.75 -5.64
N GLY A 17 2.94 -15.42 -6.65
CA GLY A 17 2.26 -16.55 -7.31
C GLY A 17 1.22 -16.17 -8.35
N ASN A 18 0.87 -14.89 -8.49
CA ASN A 18 -0.11 -14.42 -9.47
C ASN A 18 0.49 -14.07 -10.85
N GLY A 19 1.83 -14.01 -10.96
CA GLY A 19 2.52 -13.62 -12.19
C GLY A 19 2.34 -12.16 -12.61
N VAL A 20 1.62 -11.38 -11.81
CA VAL A 20 1.34 -9.96 -12.00
C VAL A 20 1.44 -9.23 -10.67
N PHE A 21 1.76 -7.93 -10.70
CA PHE A 21 1.67 -7.07 -9.53
C PHE A 21 0.22 -6.63 -9.32
N LEU A 22 -0.32 -6.93 -8.15
CA LEU A 22 -1.62 -6.46 -7.71
C LEU A 22 -1.53 -4.96 -7.33
N PRO A 23 -2.59 -4.18 -7.57
CA PRO A 23 -2.58 -2.75 -7.30
C PRO A 23 -2.49 -2.45 -5.80
N VAL A 24 -1.64 -1.48 -5.44
CA VAL A 24 -1.57 -0.91 -4.09
C VAL A 24 -2.77 0.03 -3.91
N LYS A 25 -3.57 -0.17 -2.87
CA LYS A 25 -4.75 0.65 -2.56
C LYS A 25 -4.57 1.36 -1.24
N THR A 26 -4.34 2.67 -1.28
CA THR A 26 -4.23 3.53 -0.10
C THR A 26 -5.51 4.34 0.11
N ILE A 27 -5.70 4.87 1.31
CA ILE A 27 -6.65 5.96 1.58
C ILE A 27 -5.99 7.32 1.33
N GLU A 28 -6.80 8.38 1.22
CA GLU A 28 -6.28 9.75 1.25
C GLU A 28 -5.61 10.01 2.62
N LYS A 29 -4.45 10.68 2.59
CA LYS A 29 -3.73 11.07 3.81
C LYS A 29 -4.65 11.94 4.67
N PRO A 30 -4.95 11.58 5.93
CA PRO A 30 -5.81 12.40 6.78
C PRO A 30 -5.20 13.77 7.03
N GLU A 31 -6.05 14.79 7.20
CA GLU A 31 -5.64 16.19 7.37
C GLU A 31 -4.67 16.39 8.55
N MET A 32 -4.89 15.66 9.64
CA MET A 32 -4.00 15.65 10.82
C MET A 32 -2.53 15.33 10.50
N TYR A 33 -2.27 14.65 9.38
CA TYR A 33 -0.93 14.25 8.96
C TYR A 33 -0.42 15.04 7.75
N LYS A 34 -1.23 15.91 7.14
CA LYS A 34 -0.78 16.82 6.08
C LYS A 34 -0.01 17.97 6.76
N ASP A 35 1.19 18.26 6.28
CA ASP A 35 2.04 19.35 6.80
C ASP A 35 1.51 20.73 6.38
#